data_AF-A0A7Y5FWB2-F1
#
_entry.id   AF-A0A7Y5FWB2-F1
#
_cell.length_a   1.000
_cell.length_b   1.000
_cell.length_c   1.000
_cell.angle_alpha   90.00
_cell.angle_beta   90.00
_cell.angle_gamma   90.00
#
_symmetry.space_group_name_H-M   'P 1'
#
loop_
_entity.id
_entity.type
_entity.pdbx_description
1 polymer ?
#
loop_
_entity_poly.entity_id
_entity_poly.type
_entity_poly.pdbx_seq_one_letter_code
_entity_poly.pdbx_strand_id
1 'polypeptide(L)'
;MPPRSVLRRIFSSATTRTLHTALVISQKVNAPVTVATACADTAEIAAFYADLTKRFKPEQAVVLVSHSNIIPWFLIKAGLAKECWEPLGVLSTFFDPEPRIDGYEHYWAITRLGNTVKACEGFERRKF
;
A
#
# COMPACT_ATOMS: atom_id res chain seq x y z
N MET A 1 24.27 -0.22 -5.54
CA MET A 1 23.24 -0.32 -4.48
C MET A 1 22.35 0.91 -4.63
N PRO A 2 21.05 0.80 -4.96
CA PRO A 2 20.21 1.97 -5.05
C PRO A 2 20.13 2.65 -3.67
N PRO A 3 20.08 3.99 -3.59
CA PRO A 3 19.99 4.71 -2.33
C PRO A 3 18.74 4.26 -1.57
N ARG A 4 18.89 4.00 -0.26
CA ARG A 4 17.73 3.69 0.61
C ARG A 4 16.78 4.89 0.56
N SER A 5 15.55 4.66 0.11
CA SER A 5 14.50 5.67 0.06
C SER A 5 14.23 6.24 1.45
N VAL A 6 14.15 7.56 1.57
CA VAL A 6 13.86 8.23 2.85
C VAL A 6 12.37 8.20 3.12
N LEU A 7 11.94 7.55 4.20
CA LEU A 7 10.54 7.55 4.62
C LEU A 7 10.12 8.96 5.08
N ARG A 8 9.15 9.56 4.40
CA ARG A 8 8.72 10.95 4.65
C ARG A 8 7.39 11.08 5.35
N ARG A 9 6.50 10.11 5.18
CA ARG A 9 5.12 10.21 5.66
C ARG A 9 4.52 8.82 5.87
N ILE A 10 3.66 8.72 6.88
CA ILE A 10 2.82 7.56 7.11
C ILE A 10 1.37 8.00 6.92
N PHE A 11 0.61 7.29 6.10
CA PHE A 11 -0.81 7.48 5.94
C PHE A 11 -1.57 6.34 6.61
N SER A 12 -2.70 6.65 7.22
CA SER A 12 -3.54 5.68 7.93
C SER A 12 -5.02 5.98 7.72
N SER A 13 -5.88 4.98 7.89
CA SER A 13 -7.30 5.28 8.14
C SER A 13 -7.49 5.84 9.56
N ALA A 14 -8.65 6.43 9.82
CA ALA A 14 -9.00 7.02 11.11
C ALA A 14 -9.30 5.99 12.22
N THR A 15 -9.26 4.68 11.92
CA THR A 15 -9.61 3.66 12.91
C THR A 15 -8.51 3.50 13.96
N THR A 16 -8.89 3.18 15.21
CA THR A 16 -7.94 3.03 16.32
C THR A 16 -6.83 2.00 16.02
N ARG A 17 -7.19 0.86 15.41
CA ARG A 17 -6.24 -0.23 15.09
C ARG A 17 -5.15 0.19 14.08
N THR A 18 -5.53 0.95 13.06
CA THR A 18 -4.59 1.43 12.04
C THR A 18 -3.74 2.57 12.58
N LEU A 19 -4.34 3.48 13.36
CA LEU A 19 -3.61 4.56 14.02
C LEU A 19 -2.57 4.02 15.01
N HIS A 20 -2.93 3.02 15.83
CA HIS A 20 -1.99 2.41 16.78
C HIS A 20 -0.77 1.82 16.07
N THR A 21 -0.99 1.11 14.95
CA THR A 21 0.08 0.58 14.11
C THR A 21 0.94 1.70 13.50
N ALA A 22 0.29 2.73 12.95
CA ALA A 22 0.98 3.87 12.33
C ALA A 22 1.83 4.67 13.33
N LEU A 23 1.35 4.85 14.56
CA LEU A 23 2.06 5.56 15.62
C LEU A 23 3.33 4.83 16.06
N VAL A 24 3.28 3.50 16.19
CA VAL A 24 4.47 2.69 16.51
C VAL A 24 5.54 2.84 15.43
N ILE A 25 5.15 2.81 14.15
CA ILE A 25 6.07 3.03 13.03
C ILE A 25 6.62 4.45 13.07
N SER A 26 5.75 5.45 13.26
CA SER A 26 6.09 6.87 13.33
C SER A 26 7.18 7.16 14.37
N GLN A 27 7.04 6.60 15.57
CA GLN A 27 8.02 6.75 16.65
C GLN A 27 9.39 6.16 16.31
N LYS A 28 9.42 5.02 15.61
CA LYS A 28 10.68 4.36 15.23
C LYS A 28 11.43 5.09 14.12
N VAL A 29 10.71 5.68 13.17
CA VAL A 29 11.29 6.26 11.95
C VAL A 29 11.25 7.78 11.91
N ASN A 30 10.69 8.41 12.95
CA ASN A 30 10.49 9.84 13.07
C ASN A 30 9.79 10.46 11.85
N ALA A 31 8.71 9.82 11.37
CA ALA A 31 7.88 10.34 10.28
C ALA A 31 6.46 10.64 10.75
N PRO A 32 5.85 11.76 10.34
CA PRO A 32 4.50 12.12 10.79
C PRO A 32 3.42 11.19 10.22
N VAL A 33 2.36 10.98 11.00
CA VAL A 33 1.14 10.25 10.58
C VAL A 33 0.12 11.25 10.03
N THR A 34 -0.56 10.90 8.94
CA THR A 34 -1.66 11.67 8.37
C THR A 34 -2.82 10.73 8.06
N VAL A 35 -4.03 11.12 8.48
CA VAL A 35 -5.23 10.36 8.13
C VAL A 35 -5.55 10.59 6.65
N ALA A 36 -5.81 9.51 5.91
CA ALA A 36 -6.20 9.56 4.51
C ALA A 36 -7.45 8.71 4.28
N THR A 37 -8.46 9.29 3.62
CA THR A 37 -9.72 8.60 3.28
C THR A 37 -9.48 7.37 2.41
N ALA A 38 -8.51 7.41 1.49
CA ALA A 38 -8.11 6.28 0.65
C ALA A 38 -7.69 5.03 1.44
N CYS A 39 -7.27 5.18 2.71
CA CYS A 39 -6.97 4.04 3.57
C CYS A 39 -8.22 3.32 4.12
N ALA A 40 -9.42 3.80 3.81
CA ALA A 40 -10.71 3.21 4.17
C ALA A 40 -11.72 3.15 3.00
N ASP A 41 -11.52 3.95 1.95
CA ASP A 41 -12.41 4.04 0.78
C ASP A 41 -11.63 3.76 -0.51
N THR A 42 -12.08 2.75 -1.26
CA THR A 42 -11.42 2.31 -2.50
C THR A 42 -11.64 3.27 -3.67
N ALA A 43 -12.69 4.10 -3.63
CA ALA A 43 -12.97 5.10 -4.65
C ALA A 43 -11.90 6.23 -4.66
N GLU A 44 -11.34 6.54 -3.49
CA GLU A 44 -10.37 7.62 -3.29
C GLU A 44 -8.93 7.24 -3.67
N ILE A 45 -8.64 5.94 -3.88
CA ILE A 45 -7.27 5.45 -4.08
C ILE A 45 -6.60 6.05 -5.33
N ALA A 46 -7.34 6.21 -6.43
CA ALA A 46 -6.78 6.75 -7.67
C ALA A 46 -6.37 8.22 -7.51
N ALA A 47 -7.25 9.03 -6.91
CA ALA A 47 -6.96 10.43 -6.60
C ALA A 47 -5.80 10.55 -5.61
N PHE A 48 -5.73 9.65 -4.63
CA PHE A 48 -4.65 9.58 -3.66
C PHE A 48 -3.29 9.28 -4.32
N TYR A 49 -3.20 8.32 -5.25
CA TYR A 49 -1.96 8.09 -6.00
C TYR A 49 -1.53 9.30 -6.83
N ALA A 50 -2.48 9.98 -7.47
CA ALA A 50 -2.20 11.21 -8.21
C ALA A 50 -1.68 12.34 -7.30
N ASP A 51 -2.16 12.41 -6.05
CA ASP A 51 -1.67 13.35 -5.05
C ASP A 51 -0.28 12.98 -4.54
N LEU A 52 -0.03 11.69 -4.23
CA LEU A 52 1.29 11.21 -3.79
C LEU A 52 2.38 11.51 -4.82
N THR A 53 2.11 11.23 -6.09
CA THR A 53 3.07 11.45 -7.20
C THR A 53 3.36 12.94 -7.45
N LYS A 54 2.44 13.84 -7.08
CA LYS A 54 2.67 15.30 -7.12
C LYS A 54 3.50 15.79 -5.94
N ARG A 55 3.28 15.22 -4.75
CA ARG A 55 3.86 15.70 -3.48
C ARG A 55 5.23 15.12 -3.17
N PHE A 56 5.47 13.87 -3.55
CA PHE A 56 6.67 13.13 -3.17
C PHE A 56 7.54 12.83 -4.38
N LYS A 57 8.85 12.97 -4.19
CA LYS A 57 9.85 12.66 -5.21
C LYS A 57 10.14 11.15 -5.27
N PRO A 58 10.63 10.61 -6.40
CA PRO A 58 10.88 9.16 -6.55
C PRO A 58 11.82 8.54 -5.50
N GLU A 59 12.74 9.32 -4.93
CA GLU A 59 13.66 8.89 -3.88
C GLU A 59 13.03 8.86 -2.47
N GLN A 60 11.79 9.32 -2.34
CA GLN A 60 11.06 9.37 -1.07
C GLN A 60 10.10 8.20 -0.97
N ALA A 61 10.03 7.61 0.22
CA ALA A 61 9.05 6.58 0.54
C ALA A 61 7.92 7.15 1.39
N VAL A 62 6.74 6.55 1.22
CA VAL A 62 5.60 6.72 2.12
C VAL A 62 5.13 5.34 2.57
N VAL A 63 4.58 5.26 3.77
CA VAL A 63 3.96 4.03 4.30
C VAL A 63 2.46 4.22 4.34
N LEU A 64 1.71 3.20 3.93
CA LEU A 64 0.26 3.16 4.00
C LEU A 64 -0.14 2.08 5.01
N VAL A 65 -0.89 2.47 6.03
CA VAL A 65 -1.45 1.55 7.03
C VAL A 65 -2.96 1.49 6.82
N SER A 66 -3.44 0.33 6.36
CA SER A 66 -4.84 0.18 5.94
C SER A 66 -5.37 -1.20 6.34
N HIS A 67 -6.49 -1.62 5.75
CA HIS A 67 -7.24 -2.81 6.09
C HIS A 67 -7.00 -3.94 5.10
N SER A 68 -7.22 -5.18 5.54
CA SER A 68 -6.99 -6.37 4.71
C SER A 68 -7.85 -6.42 3.45
N ASN A 69 -9.02 -5.78 3.46
CA ASN A 69 -9.91 -5.64 2.31
C ASN A 69 -9.68 -4.37 1.49
N ILE A 70 -8.77 -3.47 1.92
CA ILE A 70 -8.45 -2.22 1.20
C ILE A 70 -7.06 -2.31 0.53
N ILE A 71 -6.10 -2.96 1.18
CA ILE A 71 -4.74 -3.17 0.63
C ILE A 71 -4.74 -3.76 -0.78
N PRO A 72 -5.55 -4.80 -1.11
CA PRO A 72 -5.61 -5.33 -2.46
C PRO A 72 -5.99 -4.28 -3.50
N TRP A 73 -6.89 -3.36 -3.16
CA TRP A 73 -7.29 -2.29 -4.06
C TRP A 73 -6.18 -1.27 -4.30
N PHE A 74 -5.32 -0.99 -3.32
CA PHE A 74 -4.10 -0.22 -3.56
C PHE A 74 -3.22 -0.90 -4.61
N LEU A 75 -2.97 -2.21 -4.45
CA LEU A 75 -2.16 -2.98 -5.41
C LEU A 75 -2.78 -2.98 -6.81
N ILE A 76 -4.08 -3.26 -6.92
CA ILE A 76 -4.81 -3.29 -8.18
C ILE A 76 -4.80 -1.93 -8.87
N LYS A 77 -5.08 -0.84 -8.14
CA LYS A 77 -5.08 0.52 -8.69
C LYS A 77 -3.67 1.03 -9.00
N ALA A 78 -2.64 0.47 -8.37
CA ALA A 78 -1.25 0.68 -8.75
C ALA A 78 -0.86 -0.02 -10.06
N GLY A 79 -1.69 -0.95 -10.55
CA GLY A 79 -1.46 -1.68 -11.80
C GLY A 79 -1.15 -3.17 -11.62
N LEU A 80 -1.37 -3.75 -10.43
CA LEU A 80 -1.10 -5.17 -10.21
C LEU A 80 -2.03 -6.05 -11.06
N ALA A 81 -1.44 -6.82 -11.97
CA ALA A 81 -2.17 -7.73 -12.84
C ALA A 81 -2.72 -8.95 -12.07
N LYS A 82 -3.83 -9.53 -12.53
CA LYS A 82 -4.57 -10.58 -11.81
C LYS A 82 -3.75 -11.86 -11.64
N GLU A 83 -2.92 -12.19 -12.63
CA GLU A 83 -1.99 -13.32 -12.60
C GLU A 83 -0.95 -13.23 -11.47
N CYS A 84 -0.75 -12.05 -10.88
CA CYS A 84 0.21 -11.82 -9.79
C CYS A 84 -0.43 -11.79 -8.41
N TRP A 85 -1.76 -11.93 -8.32
CA TRP A 85 -2.49 -11.81 -7.06
C TRP A 85 -2.06 -12.89 -6.07
N GLU A 86 -2.14 -14.16 -6.46
CA GLU A 86 -1.82 -15.28 -5.58
C GLU A 86 -0.36 -15.27 -5.06
N PRO A 87 0.67 -15.06 -5.91
CA PRO A 87 2.05 -14.89 -5.43
C PRO A 87 2.23 -13.73 -4.43
N LEU A 88 1.43 -12.68 -4.55
CA LEU A 88 1.43 -11.54 -3.63
C LEU A 88 0.41 -11.67 -2.50
N GLY A 89 -0.18 -12.84 -2.31
CA GLY A 89 -1.13 -13.11 -1.24
C GLY A 89 -2.43 -12.32 -1.36
N VAL A 90 -2.81 -11.88 -2.56
CA VAL A 90 -4.15 -11.35 -2.82
C VAL A 90 -5.05 -12.52 -3.17
N LEU A 91 -6.00 -12.80 -2.29
CA LEU A 91 -6.99 -13.85 -2.43
C LEU A 91 -8.26 -13.27 -3.04
N SER A 92 -8.76 -13.90 -4.10
CA SER A 92 -10.14 -13.73 -4.55
C SER A 92 -10.75 -15.11 -4.70
N THR A 93 -11.78 -15.41 -3.92
CA THR A 93 -12.46 -16.70 -4.02
C THR A 93 -13.74 -16.54 -4.84
N PHE A 94 -14.26 -17.64 -5.37
CA PHE A 94 -15.56 -17.60 -6.06
C PHE A 94 -16.70 -17.12 -5.14
N PHE A 95 -16.56 -17.31 -3.83
CA PHE A 95 -17.59 -17.02 -2.83
C PHE A 95 -17.44 -15.66 -2.14
N ASP A 96 -16.27 -15.01 -2.27
CA ASP A 96 -16.03 -13.64 -1.80
C ASP A 96 -15.52 -12.82 -2.99
N PRO A 97 -16.38 -12.00 -3.63
CA PRO A 97 -15.98 -11.20 -4.78
C PRO A 97 -15.00 -10.08 -4.40
N GLU A 98 -14.86 -9.76 -3.10
CA GLU A 98 -13.93 -8.74 -2.65
C GLU A 98 -12.53 -9.33 -2.41
N PRO A 99 -11.48 -8.82 -3.07
CA PRO A 99 -10.14 -9.30 -2.84
C PRO A 99 -9.67 -8.97 -1.42
N ARG A 100 -8.96 -9.93 -0.79
CA ARG A 100 -8.37 -9.78 0.55
C ARG A 100 -6.90 -10.15 0.52
N ILE A 101 -6.14 -9.66 1.49
CA ILE A 101 -4.78 -10.18 1.73
C ILE A 101 -4.81 -11.46 2.55
N ASP A 102 -3.87 -12.36 2.26
CA ASP A 102 -3.51 -13.50 3.07
C ASP A 102 -2.52 -13.06 4.16
N GLY A 103 -2.84 -13.40 5.42
CA GLY A 103 -2.00 -13.13 6.58
C GLY A 103 -1.73 -11.65 6.90
N TYR A 104 -1.22 -11.41 8.11
CA TYR A 104 -0.89 -10.07 8.61
C TYR A 104 0.61 -9.87 8.89
N GLU A 105 1.45 -10.84 8.53
CA GLU A 105 2.91 -10.82 8.78
C GLU A 105 3.72 -10.18 7.65
N HIS A 106 3.05 -9.56 6.67
CA HIS A 106 3.68 -9.06 5.46
C HIS A 106 3.38 -7.58 5.23
N TYR A 107 4.26 -6.94 4.45
CA TYR A 107 4.02 -5.65 3.82
C TYR A 107 4.28 -5.76 2.31
N TRP A 108 3.70 -4.83 1.55
CA TRP A 108 3.88 -4.74 0.11
C TRP A 108 4.70 -3.51 -0.23
N ALA A 109 5.77 -3.71 -0.99
CA ALA A 109 6.53 -2.63 -1.59
C ALA A 109 6.04 -2.39 -3.03
N ILE A 110 5.69 -1.15 -3.34
CA ILE A 110 5.29 -0.71 -4.68
C ILE A 110 6.34 0.30 -5.14
N THR A 111 7.09 -0.04 -6.19
CA THR A 111 8.18 0.81 -6.73
C THR A 111 7.85 1.40 -8.10
N ARG A 112 6.76 0.93 -8.72
CA ARG A 112 6.26 1.43 -10.01
C ARG A 112 4.73 1.49 -9.98
N LEU A 113 4.17 2.48 -10.65
CA LEU A 113 2.73 2.66 -10.83
C LEU A 113 2.38 2.63 -12.33
N GLY A 114 1.22 2.10 -12.67
CA GLY A 114 0.57 2.28 -13.96
C GLY A 114 0.42 1.03 -14.83
N ASN A 115 -0.26 1.20 -15.96
CA ASN A 115 -0.72 0.10 -16.83
C ASN A 115 0.38 -0.47 -17.75
N THR A 116 1.59 0.10 -17.72
CA THR A 116 2.74 -0.34 -18.53
C THR A 116 3.72 -1.22 -17.77
N VAL A 117 3.41 -1.52 -16.51
CA VAL A 117 4.19 -2.42 -15.66
C VAL A 117 4.00 -3.85 -16.19
N LYS A 118 5.07 -4.59 -16.49
CA LYS A 118 4.96 -6.03 -16.81
C LYS A 118 4.32 -6.72 -15.62
N ALA A 119 3.31 -7.56 -15.83
CA ALA A 119 2.43 -8.21 -14.84
C ALA A 119 2.74 -7.95 -13.33
N CYS A 120 3.88 -8.42 -12.80
CA CYS A 120 4.23 -8.33 -11.38
C CYS A 120 5.41 -7.38 -11.05
N GLU A 121 5.97 -6.69 -12.05
CA GLU A 121 7.17 -5.88 -11.92
C GLU A 121 6.96 -4.70 -10.95
N GLY A 122 7.91 -4.50 -10.03
CA GLY A 122 7.83 -3.40 -9.08
C GLY A 122 6.85 -3.61 -7.92
N PHE A 123 6.27 -4.81 -7.79
CA PHE A 123 5.52 -5.25 -6.62
C PHE A 123 6.29 -6.36 -5.89
N GLU A 124 6.44 -6.21 -4.58
CA GLU A 124 7.06 -7.23 -3.74
C GLU A 124 6.27 -7.40 -2.44
N ARG A 125 5.97 -8.65 -2.07
CA ARG A 125 5.46 -9.00 -0.74
C ARG A 125 6.66 -9.41 0.12
N ARG A 126 6.81 -8.77 1.28
CA ARG A 126 7.95 -8.98 2.18
C ARG A 126 7.43 -9.28 3.58
N LYS A 127 8.09 -10.19 4.28
CA LYS A 127 7.81 -10.47 5.69
C LYS A 127 8.39 -9.35 6.57
N PHE A 128 7.75 -9.04 7.69
CA PHE A 128 8.27 -8.10 8.69
C PHE A 128 9.64 -8.51 9.25
#